data_AF-A0A6I1YJ54-F1
#
_entry.id   AF-A0A6I1YJ54-F1
#
_cell.length_a   1.000
_cell.length_b   1.000
_cell.length_c   1.000
_cell.angle_alpha   90.00
_cell.angle_beta   90.00
_cell.angle_gamma   90.00
#
_symmetry.space_group_name_H-M   'P 1'
#
loop_
_entity.id
_entity.type
_entity.pdbx_description
1 polymer ?
#
loop_
_entity_poly.entity_id
_entity_poly.type
_entity_poly.pdbx_seq_one_letter_code
_entity_poly.pdbx_strand_id
1 'polypeptide(L)' 'MSKRFNETSQDRVTFGRWTVGRQGRDRLGDATRRVLDAMDHLPGTR' A
#
# COMPACT_ATOMS: atom_id res chain seq x y z
N MET A 1 22.38 -5.06 -20.66
CA MET A 1 21.01 -4.49 -20.74
C MET A 1 20.31 -4.66 -19.40
N SER A 2 20.16 -3.61 -18.59
CA SER A 2 19.22 -3.63 -17.45
C SER A 2 17.90 -3.05 -17.93
N LYS A 3 16.90 -3.91 -18.17
CA LYS A 3 15.54 -3.46 -18.49
C LYS A 3 14.94 -2.89 -17.20
N ARG A 4 14.55 -1.62 -17.20
CA ARG A 4 13.80 -1.02 -16.08
C ARG A 4 12.34 -1.45 -16.16
N PHE A 5 11.84 -2.08 -15.11
CA PHE A 5 10.43 -2.43 -14.95
C PHE A 5 9.76 -1.35 -14.09
N ASN A 6 9.48 -0.19 -14.70
CA ASN A 6 8.76 0.86 -14.01
C ASN A 6 7.30 0.81 -14.42
N GLU A 7 6.42 0.64 -13.46
CA GLU A 7 4.98 0.69 -13.68
C GLU A 7 4.56 2.11 -14.03
N THR A 8 3.65 2.23 -14.99
CA THR A 8 3.03 3.46 -15.45
C THR A 8 1.54 3.41 -15.11
N SER A 9 0.87 4.57 -15.10
CA SER A 9 -0.59 4.59 -14.89
C SER A 9 -1.37 3.85 -15.99
N GLN A 10 -0.77 3.63 -17.17
CA GLN A 10 -1.37 2.83 -18.25
C GLN A 10 -1.45 1.33 -17.90
N ASP A 11 -0.60 0.86 -16.98
CA ASP A 11 -0.62 -0.53 -16.50
C ASP A 11 -1.79 -0.81 -15.55
N ARG A 12 -2.47 0.25 -15.07
CA ARG A 12 -3.71 0.19 -14.26
C ARG A 12 -3.61 -0.74 -13.04
N VAL A 13 -2.44 -0.79 -12.42
CA VAL A 13 -2.24 -1.52 -11.17
C VAL A 13 -3.07 -0.85 -10.07
N THR A 14 -3.87 -1.66 -9.37
CA THR A 14 -4.73 -1.19 -8.29
C THR A 14 -4.53 -2.04 -7.04
N PHE A 15 -4.64 -1.41 -5.87
CA PHE A 15 -4.50 -2.08 -4.58
C PHE A 15 -5.74 -1.86 -3.74
N GLY A 16 -6.25 -2.93 -3.14
CA GLY A 16 -7.29 -2.83 -2.14
C GLY A 16 -6.78 -2.14 -0.88
N ARG A 17 -7.58 -1.27 -0.26
CA ARG A 17 -7.17 -0.57 0.97
C ARG A 17 -6.77 -1.52 2.12
N TRP A 18 -7.32 -2.73 2.14
CA TRP A 18 -6.97 -3.76 3.13
C TRP A 18 -5.59 -4.40 2.92
N THR A 19 -4.99 -4.29 1.71
CA THR A 19 -3.64 -4.81 1.45
C THR A 19 -2.61 -3.84 2.03
N VAL A 20 -2.73 -2.56 1.68
CA VAL A 20 -1.83 -1.50 2.18
C VAL A 20 -2.09 -1.19 3.66
N GLY A 21 -3.34 -1.21 4.10
CA GLY A 21 -3.76 -0.91 5.48
C GLY A 21 -3.58 -2.06 6.48
N ARG A 22 -2.99 -3.19 6.08
CA ARG A 22 -2.79 -4.34 6.98
C ARG A 22 -1.78 -3.96 8.08
N GLN A 23 -2.24 -4.00 9.33
CA GLN A 23 -1.44 -3.66 10.50
C GLN A 23 -0.47 -4.77 10.96
N GLY A 24 -0.55 -5.95 10.34
CA GLY A 24 0.32 -7.09 10.66
C GLY A 24 -0.10 -7.89 11.90
N ARG A 25 -1.29 -7.65 12.45
CA ARG A 25 -1.86 -8.48 13.51
C ARG A 25 -2.19 -9.87 12.99
N ASP A 26 -1.84 -10.90 13.74
CA ASP A 26 -2.17 -12.29 13.44
C ASP A 26 -2.57 -13.05 14.73
N ARG A 27 -2.63 -14.39 14.68
CA ARG A 27 -3.07 -15.22 15.81
C ARG A 27 -2.04 -15.31 16.94
N LEU A 28 -0.78 -15.02 16.64
CA LEU A 28 0.36 -15.19 17.54
C LEU A 28 0.92 -13.85 18.03
N GLY A 29 0.58 -12.75 17.35
CA GLY A 29 1.11 -11.44 17.69
C GLY A 29 0.14 -10.29 17.42
N ASP A 30 0.39 -9.20 18.16
CA ASP A 30 -0.33 -7.95 18.01
C ASP A 30 0.11 -7.15 16.77
N ALA A 31 -0.64 -6.10 16.47
CA ALA A 31 -0.34 -5.18 15.37
C ALA A 31 1.03 -4.52 15.54
N THR A 32 1.80 -4.49 14.46
CA THR A 32 3.15 -3.88 14.43
C THR A 32 3.19 -2.56 13.67
N ARG A 33 2.14 -2.24 12.91
CA ARG A 33 2.00 -0.99 12.15
C ARG A 33 0.82 -0.18 12.65
N ARG A 34 0.96 1.14 12.64
CA ARG A 34 -0.15 2.05 12.94
C ARG A 34 -1.25 1.92 11.89
N VAL A 35 -2.47 2.21 12.31
CA VAL A 35 -3.60 2.37 11.38
C VAL A 35 -3.21 3.46 10.37
N LEU A 36 -3.30 3.14 9.09
CA LEU A 36 -3.14 4.11 8.01
C LEU A 36 -4.51 4.76 7.78
N ASP A 37 -4.57 6.10 7.83
CA ASP A 37 -5.74 6.84 7.37
C ASP A 37 -5.87 6.65 5.85
N ALA A 38 -7.11 6.55 5.38
CA ALA A 38 -7.44 6.42 3.97
C ALA A 38 -6.91 7.57 3.12
N MET A 39 -6.87 8.78 3.69
CA MET A 39 -6.62 10.03 2.97
C MET A 39 -5.13 10.35 2.83
N ASP A 40 -4.28 9.84 3.72
CA ASP A 40 -2.82 10.01 3.69
C ASP A 40 -2.17 9.42 2.43
N HIS A 41 -2.85 8.48 1.77
CA HIS A 41 -2.34 7.73 0.63
C HIS A 41 -2.99 8.09 -0.71
N LEU A 42 -3.90 9.07 -0.74
CA LEU A 42 -4.39 9.60 -2.01
C LEU A 42 -3.33 10.52 -2.62
N PRO A 43 -3.06 10.42 -3.93
CA PRO A 43 -2.16 11.36 -4.60
C PRO A 43 -2.75 12.76 -4.52
N GLY A 44 -2.03 13.70 -3.89
CA GLY A 44 -2.40 15.13 -3.81
C GLY A 44 -2.73 15.69 -2.41
N THR A 45 -2.63 14.89 -1.34
CA THR A 45 -2.97 15.34 0.03
C THR A 45 -1.78 15.78 0.91
N ARG A 46 -0.66 16.26 0.32
CA ARG A 46 0.47 16.85 1.05
C ARG A 46 0.70 18.30 0.68
#